data_AF-A0A938N4Z7-F1
#
_entry.id   AF-A0A938N4Z7-F1
#
_cell.length_a   1.000
_cell.length_b   1.000
_cell.length_c   1.000
_cell.angle_alpha   90.00
_cell.angle_beta   90.00
_cell.angle_gamma   90.00
#
_symmetry.space_group_name_H-M   'P 1'
#
loop_
_entity.id
_entity.type
_entity.pdbx_description
1 polymer ?
#
loop_
_entity_poly.entity_id
_entity_poly.type
_entity_poly.pdbx_seq_one_letter_code
_entity_poly.pdbx_strand_id
1 'polypeptide(L)'
;MPDQRRGSEGGSTGLERRRGPGRRLSDFTKSAEDGEMTREQFLFLMAIDAFKKGNQKQFPTWTDVLEVVRLLGYRKTMPSELTLRNADDWREAADTASGVRPDRWAQRAAVDRQRQSGDRAA
;
A
#
# COMPACT_ATOMS: atom_id res chain seq x y z
N MET A 1 -13.76 41.37 -54.27
CA MET A 1 -12.45 42.02 -54.09
C MET A 1 -12.62 43.16 -53.09
N PRO A 2 -11.67 43.42 -52.18
CA PRO A 2 -11.52 42.79 -50.85
C PRO A 2 -11.51 43.89 -49.73
N ASP A 3 -11.45 43.59 -48.43
CA ASP A 3 -10.17 43.59 -47.68
C ASP A 3 -10.35 42.98 -46.27
N GLN A 4 -9.36 42.19 -45.89
CA GLN A 4 -9.22 41.44 -44.64
C GLN A 4 -8.45 42.27 -43.61
N ARG A 5 -8.91 42.29 -42.35
CA ARG A 5 -8.02 42.37 -41.16
C ARG A 5 -8.67 41.56 -40.03
N ARG A 6 -8.38 40.26 -39.93
CA ARG A 6 -7.30 39.65 -39.13
C ARG A 6 -7.41 40.03 -37.64
N GLY A 7 -8.03 39.14 -36.86
CA GLY A 7 -8.11 39.21 -35.40
C GLY A 7 -7.86 37.85 -34.77
N SER A 8 -6.57 37.51 -34.67
CA SER A 8 -5.91 36.59 -33.73
C SER A 8 -6.54 35.21 -33.49
N GLU A 9 -5.89 34.20 -34.07
CA GLU A 9 -5.83 32.82 -33.60
C GLU A 9 -5.46 32.79 -32.10
N GLY A 10 -6.43 32.51 -31.23
CA GLY A 10 -6.21 32.18 -29.82
C GLY A 10 -5.67 30.76 -29.64
N GLY A 11 -4.65 30.39 -30.43
CA GLY A 11 -4.02 29.08 -30.46
C GLY A 11 -2.74 29.04 -29.63
N SER A 12 -2.76 29.55 -28.39
CA SER A 12 -1.75 29.20 -27.38
C SER A 12 -2.43 28.42 -26.27
N THR A 13 -2.68 27.14 -26.54
CA THR A 13 -2.93 26.18 -25.47
C THR A 13 -1.82 26.37 -24.44
N GLY A 14 -2.17 26.80 -23.22
CA GLY A 14 -1.27 27.08 -22.10
C GLY A 14 -0.54 25.83 -21.59
N LEU A 15 0.17 25.16 -22.49
CA LEU A 15 1.04 24.02 -22.31
C LEU A 15 2.44 24.45 -21.89
N GLU A 16 2.69 25.75 -21.79
CA GLU A 16 3.85 26.32 -21.11
C GLU A 16 3.65 26.29 -19.60
N ARG A 17 3.22 25.14 -19.08
CA ARG A 17 3.55 24.77 -17.71
C ARG A 17 5.05 24.60 -17.69
N ARG A 18 5.76 25.68 -17.36
CA ARG A 18 7.10 25.66 -16.78
C ARG A 18 7.13 24.49 -15.81
N ARG A 19 7.70 23.36 -16.23
CA ARG A 19 8.09 22.30 -15.30
C ARG A 19 9.14 22.97 -14.43
N GLY A 20 8.71 23.45 -13.26
CA GLY A 20 9.62 23.89 -12.22
C GLY A 20 10.66 22.78 -12.00
N PRO A 21 11.91 23.14 -11.63
CA PRO A 21 13.00 22.19 -11.51
C PRO A 21 12.49 20.92 -10.85
N GLY A 22 12.41 19.85 -11.66
CA GLY A 22 11.75 18.62 -11.25
C GLY A 22 12.36 18.24 -9.93
N ARG A 23 11.54 18.27 -8.86
CA ARG A 23 11.99 17.81 -7.55
C ARG A 23 12.47 16.41 -7.80
N ARG A 24 13.80 16.24 -7.82
CA ARG A 24 14.42 14.94 -8.10
C ARG A 24 13.79 14.02 -7.08
N LEU A 25 12.95 13.09 -7.55
CA LEU A 25 12.46 12.02 -6.71
C LEU A 25 13.70 11.43 -6.03
N SER A 26 13.66 11.29 -4.71
CA SER A 26 14.75 10.67 -3.97
C SER A 26 15.12 9.35 -4.63
N ASP A 27 16.40 8.99 -4.66
CA ASP A 27 16.87 7.79 -5.35
C ASP A 27 16.09 6.53 -4.91
N PHE A 28 15.60 6.49 -3.66
CA PHE A 28 14.67 5.49 -3.14
C PHE A 28 13.35 5.35 -3.94
N THR A 29 12.71 6.47 -4.29
CA THR A 29 11.47 6.46 -5.09
C THR A 29 11.77 6.05 -6.53
N LYS A 30 12.95 6.39 -7.04
CA LYS A 30 13.37 6.03 -8.39
C LYS A 30 13.69 4.53 -8.51
N SER A 31 14.33 3.93 -7.51
CA SER A 31 14.58 2.47 -7.44
C SER A 31 13.29 1.65 -7.35
N ALA A 32 12.26 2.18 -6.68
CA ALA A 32 10.93 1.55 -6.63
C ALA A 32 10.20 1.58 -7.98
N GLU A 33 10.47 2.58 -8.83
CA GLU A 33 9.94 2.67 -10.21
C GLU A 33 10.77 1.86 -11.22
N ASP A 34 12.10 1.73 -11.02
CA ASP A 34 13.04 1.02 -11.91
C ASP A 34 13.10 -0.52 -11.69
N GLY A 35 12.29 -1.08 -10.78
CA GLY A 35 12.17 -2.52 -10.58
C GLY A 35 13.15 -3.14 -9.56
N GLU A 36 13.91 -2.33 -8.84
CA GLU A 36 14.70 -2.79 -7.68
C GLU A 36 13.83 -2.74 -6.41
N MET A 37 12.90 -3.69 -6.30
CA MET A 37 12.08 -3.83 -5.11
C MET A 37 12.85 -4.56 -4.00
N THR A 38 12.87 -4.01 -2.79
CA THR A 38 13.46 -4.71 -1.64
C THR A 38 12.69 -5.99 -1.34
N ARG A 39 13.36 -7.00 -0.76
CA ARG A 39 12.71 -8.28 -0.39
C ARG A 39 11.50 -8.06 0.52
N GLU A 40 11.59 -7.09 1.42
CA GLU A 40 10.51 -6.68 2.32
C GLU A 40 9.30 -6.11 1.55
N GLN A 41 9.53 -5.22 0.59
CA GLN A 41 8.46 -4.65 -0.24
C GLN A 41 7.77 -5.74 -1.07
N PHE A 42 8.52 -6.67 -1.66
CA PHE A 42 7.96 -7.81 -2.40
C PHE A 42 7.07 -8.67 -1.49
N LEU A 43 7.57 -9.03 -0.30
CA LEU A 43 6.83 -9.81 0.69
C LEU A 43 5.54 -9.08 1.11
N PHE A 44 5.62 -7.77 1.33
CA PHE A 44 4.46 -6.96 1.69
C PHE A 44 3.40 -6.93 0.58
N LEU A 45 3.80 -6.74 -0.69
CA LEU A 45 2.86 -6.76 -1.82
C LEU A 45 2.17 -8.12 -1.97
N MET A 46 2.91 -9.22 -1.82
CA MET A 46 2.33 -10.57 -1.86
C MET A 46 1.35 -10.81 -0.71
N ALA A 47 1.65 -10.30 0.48
CA ALA A 47 0.75 -10.40 1.63
C ALA A 47 -0.54 -9.59 1.44
N ILE A 48 -0.45 -8.39 0.86
CA ILE A 48 -1.61 -7.56 0.54
C ILE A 48 -2.47 -8.22 -0.54
N ASP A 49 -1.87 -8.78 -1.60
CA ASP A 49 -2.63 -9.50 -2.63
C ASP A 49 -3.38 -10.71 -2.05
N ALA A 50 -2.71 -11.51 -1.21
CA ALA A 50 -3.35 -12.61 -0.50
C ALA A 50 -4.49 -12.14 0.43
N PHE A 51 -4.31 -11.03 1.14
CA PHE A 51 -5.34 -10.45 1.99
C PHE A 51 -6.57 -10.01 1.18
N LYS A 52 -6.36 -9.35 0.04
CA LYS A 52 -7.45 -8.89 -0.85
C LYS A 52 -8.27 -10.07 -1.37
N LYS A 53 -7.60 -11.13 -1.84
CA LYS A 53 -8.24 -12.35 -2.34
C LYS A 53 -9.01 -13.07 -1.23
N GLY A 54 -8.42 -13.23 -0.05
CA GLY A 54 -9.05 -13.92 1.07
C GLY A 54 -10.26 -13.20 1.66
N ASN A 55 -10.31 -11.87 1.57
CA ASN A 55 -11.40 -11.06 2.12
C ASN A 55 -12.36 -10.51 1.06
N GLN A 56 -12.17 -10.83 -0.22
CA GLN A 56 -12.92 -10.27 -1.35
C GLN A 56 -12.98 -8.73 -1.34
N LYS A 57 -11.91 -8.09 -0.85
CA LYS A 57 -11.80 -6.63 -0.75
C LYS A 57 -10.88 -6.10 -1.85
N GLN A 58 -11.38 -5.17 -2.65
CA GLN A 58 -10.56 -4.50 -3.67
C GLN A 58 -9.64 -3.43 -3.08
N PHE A 59 -10.10 -2.74 -2.04
CA PHE A 59 -9.40 -1.65 -1.36
C PHE A 59 -9.34 -1.93 0.15
N PRO A 60 -8.18 -2.35 0.70
CA PRO A 60 -8.02 -2.51 2.14
C PRO A 60 -8.04 -1.15 2.84
N THR A 61 -8.60 -1.10 4.04
CA THR A 61 -8.50 0.07 4.93
C THR A 61 -7.11 0.17 5.55
N TRP A 62 -6.74 1.33 6.11
CA TRP A 62 -5.46 1.45 6.84
C TRP A 62 -5.37 0.48 8.03
N THR A 63 -6.49 0.17 8.67
CA THR A 63 -6.57 -0.86 9.72
C THR A 63 -6.27 -2.25 9.18
N ASP A 64 -6.82 -2.61 8.01
CA ASP A 64 -6.53 -3.88 7.33
C ASP A 64 -5.03 -3.98 6.96
N VAL A 65 -4.43 -2.88 6.51
CA VAL A 65 -2.99 -2.84 6.19
C VAL A 65 -2.14 -3.07 7.45
N LEU A 66 -2.49 -2.43 8.57
CA LEU A 66 -1.82 -2.65 9.86
C LEU A 66 -1.99 -4.09 10.34
N GLU A 67 -3.13 -4.72 10.12
CA GLU A 67 -3.33 -6.16 10.38
C GLU A 67 -2.33 -7.01 9.60
N VAL A 68 -2.19 -6.78 8.30
CA VAL A 68 -1.25 -7.54 7.45
C VAL A 68 0.19 -7.38 7.94
N VAL A 69 0.61 -6.16 8.26
CA VAL A 69 1.95 -5.88 8.80
C VAL A 69 2.19 -6.65 10.11
N ARG A 70 1.20 -6.67 11.01
CA ARG A 70 1.30 -7.42 12.27
C ARG A 70 1.36 -8.93 12.05
N LEU A 71 0.62 -9.47 11.07
CA LEU A 71 0.62 -10.89 10.70
C LEU A 71 1.93 -11.31 10.00
N LEU A 72 2.58 -10.40 9.27
CA LEU A 72 3.92 -10.62 8.72
C LEU A 72 5.00 -10.73 9.80
N GLY A 73 4.70 -10.33 11.04
CA GLY A 73 5.61 -10.45 12.18
C GLY A 73 6.29 -9.15 12.59
N TYR A 74 5.98 -8.03 11.96
CA TYR A 74 6.53 -6.74 12.39
C TYR A 74 6.01 -6.34 13.78
N ARG A 75 6.93 -5.84 14.62
CA ARG A 75 6.67 -5.37 15.98
C ARG A 75 7.32 -4.02 16.20
N LYS A 76 6.66 -3.16 16.97
CA LYS A 76 7.20 -1.86 17.33
C LYS A 76 8.11 -1.98 18.57
N THR A 77 9.33 -2.46 18.36
CA THR A 77 10.31 -2.70 19.43
C THR A 77 11.20 -1.48 19.73
N MET A 78 11.32 -0.56 18.77
CA MET A 78 12.18 0.62 18.85
C MET A 78 11.37 1.92 19.01
N PRO A 79 12.00 2.98 19.55
CA PRO A 79 11.40 4.32 19.53
C PRO A 79 11.20 4.79 18.09
N SER A 80 10.15 5.56 17.88
CA SER A 80 9.87 6.19 16.59
C SER A 80 10.89 7.29 16.30
N GLU A 81 11.42 7.32 15.09
CA GLU A 81 12.21 8.46 14.58
C GLU A 81 11.32 9.67 14.24
N LEU A 82 10.01 9.45 14.11
CA LEU A 82 9.03 10.51 13.87
C LEU A 82 8.61 11.14 15.19
N THR A 83 8.67 12.48 15.25
CA THR A 83 8.14 13.25 16.39
C THR A 83 6.67 13.56 16.17
N LEU A 84 5.79 12.85 16.89
CA LEU A 84 4.34 13.04 16.85
C LEU A 84 3.88 13.77 18.11
N ARG A 85 3.11 14.85 17.97
CA ARG A 85 2.67 15.69 19.10
C ARG A 85 1.44 15.15 19.84
N ASN A 86 0.65 14.32 19.16
CA ASN A 86 -0.68 13.89 19.60
C ASN A 86 -0.81 12.36 19.61
N ALA A 87 0.30 11.64 19.69
CA ALA A 87 0.32 10.19 19.72
C ALA A 87 1.44 9.70 20.62
N ASP A 88 1.13 8.71 21.45
CA ASP A 88 2.11 8.07 22.33
C ASP A 88 2.98 7.11 21.53
N ASP A 89 4.30 7.23 21.73
CA ASP A 89 5.29 6.34 21.13
C ASP A 89 5.42 5.03 21.92
N TRP A 90 4.40 4.19 21.84
CA TRP A 90 4.34 2.92 22.57
C TRP A 90 5.32 1.88 22.00
N ARG A 91 5.73 0.90 22.81
CA ARG A 91 6.64 -0.19 22.41
C ARG A 91 6.13 -1.53 22.90
N GLU A 92 6.52 -2.61 22.23
CA GLU A 92 6.20 -4.00 22.59
C GLU A 92 7.43 -4.92 22.51
N ALA A 93 7.35 -6.08 23.18
CA ALA A 93 8.35 -7.12 23.09
C ALA A 93 8.30 -7.82 21.72
N ALA A 94 9.45 -8.28 21.23
CA ALA A 94 9.58 -8.86 19.88
C ALA A 94 8.80 -10.18 19.71
N ASP A 95 8.56 -10.90 20.80
CA ASP A 95 7.84 -12.17 20.88
C ASP A 95 6.34 -12.01 21.15
N THR A 96 5.85 -10.77 21.31
CA THR A 96 4.43 -10.49 21.53
C THR A 96 3.58 -11.04 20.37
N ALA A 97 2.48 -11.72 20.68
CA ALA A 97 1.52 -12.17 19.67
C ALA A 97 0.94 -10.97 18.89
N SER A 98 0.55 -11.17 17.64
CA SER A 98 0.10 -10.04 16.80
C SER A 98 -1.18 -9.37 17.31
N GLY A 99 -2.04 -10.11 18.02
CA GLY A 99 -3.25 -9.57 18.67
C GLY A 99 -4.33 -9.03 17.72
N VAL A 100 -4.12 -9.10 16.40
CA VAL A 100 -4.98 -8.47 15.38
C VAL A 100 -6.19 -9.31 14.97
N ARG A 101 -6.20 -10.61 15.27
CA ARG A 101 -7.31 -11.51 14.94
C ARG A 101 -7.96 -12.05 16.21
N PRO A 102 -9.30 -12.01 16.33
CA PRO A 102 -9.99 -12.73 17.40
C PRO A 102 -9.83 -14.25 17.22
N ASP A 103 -9.78 -15.01 18.32
CA ASP A 103 -9.47 -16.46 18.36
C ASP A 103 -10.26 -17.31 17.34
N ARG A 104 -11.47 -16.89 16.98
CA ARG A 104 -12.36 -17.61 16.05
C ARG A 104 -11.97 -17.48 14.57
N TRP A 105 -11.00 -16.63 14.22
CA TRP A 105 -10.52 -16.55 12.83
C TRP A 105 -9.80 -17.84 12.41
N ALA A 106 -8.98 -18.42 13.29
CA ALA A 106 -8.29 -19.68 13.03
C ALA A 106 -9.29 -20.82 12.76
N GLN A 107 -10.42 -20.82 13.48
CA GLN A 107 -11.51 -21.78 13.31
C GLN A 107 -12.22 -21.61 11.95
N ARG A 108 -12.50 -20.37 11.52
CA ARG A 108 -13.13 -20.10 10.22
C ARG A 108 -12.22 -20.44 9.04
N ALA A 109 -10.95 -20.07 9.10
CA ALA A 109 -9.97 -20.41 8.06
C ALA A 109 -9.69 -21.92 7.96
N ALA A 110 -9.88 -22.68 9.04
CA ALA A 110 -9.83 -24.15 9.01
C ALA A 110 -11.05 -24.74 8.29
N VAL A 111 -12.25 -24.21 8.55
CA VAL A 111 -13.50 -24.60 7.87
C VAL A 111 -13.44 -24.32 6.37
N ASP A 112 -12.92 -23.15 5.96
CA ASP A 112 -12.81 -22.80 4.54
C ASP A 112 -11.79 -23.68 3.80
N ARG A 113 -10.68 -24.06 4.45
CA ARG A 113 -9.72 -25.04 3.92
C ARG A 113 -10.28 -26.46 3.83
N GLN A 114 -11.12 -26.86 4.79
CA GLN A 114 -11.83 -28.15 4.74
C GLN A 114 -12.87 -28.21 3.62
N ARG A 115 -13.57 -27.10 3.35
CA ARG A 115 -14.48 -27.00 2.20
C ARG A 115 -13.75 -27.10 0.85
N GLN A 116 -12.60 -26.43 0.71
CA GLN A 116 -11.80 -26.46 -0.52
C GLN A 116 -11.14 -27.83 -0.79
N SER A 117 -10.94 -28.67 0.23
CA SER A 117 -10.39 -30.03 0.07
C SER A 117 -11.48 -31.06 -0.24
N GLY A 118 -12.72 -30.85 0.19
CA GLY A 118 -13.87 -31.69 -0.17
C GLY A 118 -14.28 -31.58 -1.64
N ASP A 119 -14.19 -30.37 -2.23
CA ASP A 119 -14.56 -30.12 -3.64
C ASP A 119 -13.55 -30.67 -4.67
N ARG A 120 -12.37 -31.11 -4.24
CA ARG A 120 -11.32 -31.66 -5.12
C ARG A 120 -11.32 -33.19 -5.20
N ALA A 121 -12.20 -33.84 -4.43
CA ALA A 121 -12.29 -35.30 -4.29
C ALA A 121 -13.62 -35.89 -4.80
N ALA A 122 -14.46 -35.07 -5.45
CA ALA A 122 -15.68 -35.46 -6.17
C ALA A 122 -15.52 -35.17 -7.67
#